data_AF-A0A2I0HY73-F1
#
_entry.id   AF-A0A2I0HY73-F1
#
_cell.length_a   1.000
_cell.length_b   1.000
_cell.length_c   1.000
_cell.angle_alpha   90.00
_cell.angle_beta   90.00
_cell.angle_gamma   90.00
#
_symmetry.space_group_name_H-M   'P 1'
#
loop_
_entity.id
_entity.type
_entity.pdbx_description
1 polymer ?
#
loop_
_entity_poly.entity_id
_entity_poly.type
_entity_poly.pdbx_seq_one_letter_code
_entity_poly.pdbx_strand_id
1 'polypeptide(L)'
;MDKAIDRQRVLLQHLRPSSSVYAATDSTSLSASACLAGDSAAYQRSSVFGDDVVIVAAYRTALCKSKRGGFKDTYPDDLLAPVLK
;
A
#
# COMPACT_ATOMS: atom_id res chain seq x y z
N MET A 1 1.94 -20.17 20.23
CA MET A 1 2.18 -20.22 18.77
C MET A 1 0.98 -19.69 17.99
N ASP A 2 -0.21 -19.78 18.56
CA ASP A 2 -1.50 -19.56 17.87
C ASP A 2 -1.73 -18.11 17.42
N LYS A 3 -1.32 -17.13 18.24
CA LYS A 3 -1.41 -15.71 17.90
C LYS A 3 -0.60 -15.32 16.66
N ALA A 4 0.49 -16.03 16.36
CA ALA A 4 1.30 -15.78 15.16
C ALA A 4 0.62 -16.36 13.92
N ILE A 5 -0.01 -17.52 14.07
CA ILE A 5 -0.78 -18.21 13.02
C ILE A 5 -2.03 -17.38 12.66
N ASP A 6 -2.73 -16.81 13.65
CA ASP A 6 -3.90 -15.96 13.41
C ASP A 6 -3.53 -14.67 12.65
N ARG A 7 -2.40 -14.04 13.01
CA ARG A 7 -1.89 -12.86 12.30
C ARG A 7 -1.53 -13.18 10.85
N GLN A 8 -0.87 -14.32 10.62
CA GLN A 8 -0.54 -14.77 9.28
C GLN A 8 -1.79 -15.09 8.46
N ARG A 9 -2.81 -15.69 9.07
CA ARG A 9 -4.09 -15.99 8.42
C ARG A 9 -4.81 -14.72 7.96
N VAL A 10 -4.88 -13.71 8.82
CA VAL A 10 -5.49 -12.41 8.48
C VAL A 10 -4.74 -11.75 7.32
N LEU A 11 -3.40 -11.68 7.40
CA LEU A 11 -2.58 -11.09 6.33
C LEU A 11 -2.74 -11.83 5.00
N LEU A 12 -2.77 -13.17 5.02
CA LEU A 12 -2.95 -13.98 3.81
C LEU A 12 -4.35 -13.83 3.20
N GLN A 13 -5.37 -13.54 4.02
CA GLN A 13 -6.73 -13.33 3.52
C GLN A 13 -6.87 -12.01 2.75
N HIS A 14 -6.12 -10.98 3.13
CA HIS A 14 -6.06 -9.71 2.38
C HIS A 14 -5.30 -9.83 1.06
N LEU A 15 -4.48 -10.88 0.89
CA LEU A 15 -3.76 -11.17 -0.35
C LEU A 15 -4.52 -12.09 -1.30
N ARG A 16 -5.70 -12.61 -0.90
CA ARG A 16 -6.54 -13.38 -1.81
C ARG A 16 -7.21 -12.42 -2.78
N PRO A 17 -6.93 -12.53 -4.09
CA PRO A 17 -7.73 -11.81 -5.07
C PRO A 17 -9.17 -12.26 -4.90
N SER A 18 -10.11 -11.30 -4.95
CA SER A 18 -11.54 -11.57 -4.83
C SER A 18 -11.99 -12.43 -6.01
N SER A 19 -11.86 -13.75 -5.90
CA SER A 19 -12.32 -14.70 -6.90
C SER A 19 -13.84 -14.81 -6.82
N SER A 20 -14.56 -13.83 -7.37
CA SER A 20 -15.95 -13.99 -7.82
C SER A 20 -16.44 -12.74 -8.57
N VAL A 21 -15.80 -12.38 -9.68
CA VAL A 21 -16.46 -11.60 -10.73
C VAL A 21 -15.94 -12.14 -12.08
N TYR A 22 -16.56 -13.25 -12.48
CA TYR A 22 -16.70 -13.77 -13.84
C TYR A 22 -15.47 -14.27 -14.62
N ALA A 23 -15.64 -15.48 -15.16
CA ALA A 23 -14.87 -15.96 -16.28
C ALA A 23 -14.97 -15.00 -17.48
N ALA A 24 -13.86 -14.86 -18.20
CA ALA A 24 -13.73 -14.33 -19.56
C ALA A 24 -14.00 -12.83 -19.75
N THR A 25 -12.97 -11.99 -19.60
CA THR A 25 -12.30 -11.20 -20.67
C THR A 25 -11.27 -10.23 -20.07
N ASP A 26 -10.19 -9.99 -20.82
CA ASP A 26 -8.96 -9.28 -20.47
C ASP A 26 -9.11 -7.80 -20.04
N SER A 27 -9.61 -7.54 -18.85
CA SER A 27 -9.43 -6.22 -18.24
C SER A 27 -9.30 -6.34 -16.73
N THR A 28 -8.09 -6.11 -16.22
CA THR A 28 -7.82 -5.90 -14.79
C THR A 28 -8.81 -4.88 -14.23
N SER A 29 -9.77 -5.32 -13.42
CA SER A 29 -10.75 -4.47 -12.77
C SER A 29 -10.10 -3.68 -11.63
N LEU A 30 -9.34 -2.66 -12.00
CA LEU A 30 -8.86 -1.64 -11.08
C LEU A 30 -10.09 -0.82 -10.64
N SER A 31 -10.52 -1.01 -9.39
CA SER A 31 -11.58 -0.19 -8.79
C SER A 31 -10.94 0.88 -7.92
N ALA A 32 -11.25 2.14 -8.19
CA ALA A 32 -10.81 3.27 -7.38
C ALA A 32 -11.45 3.19 -5.99
N SER A 33 -10.64 3.30 -4.93
CA SER A 33 -11.12 3.35 -3.55
C SER A 33 -10.66 4.66 -2.92
N ALA A 34 -11.59 5.41 -2.34
CA ALA A 34 -11.27 6.68 -1.70
C ALA A 34 -10.40 6.44 -0.46
N CYS A 35 -9.29 7.17 -0.36
CA CYS A 35 -8.47 7.15 0.84
C CYS A 35 -9.22 7.84 2.00
N LEU A 36 -9.78 7.07 2.93
CA LEU A 36 -10.48 7.57 4.13
C LEU A 36 -9.55 8.30 5.13
N ALA A 37 -8.26 8.43 4.82
CA ALA A 37 -7.27 9.11 5.62
C ALA A 37 -7.46 10.64 5.54
N GLY A 38 -8.41 11.18 6.31
CA GLY A 38 -8.65 12.63 6.36
C GLY A 38 -10.02 13.06 6.85
N ASP A 39 -11.02 12.17 6.89
CA ASP A 39 -12.41 12.51 7.22
C ASP A 39 -12.64 12.95 8.68
N SER A 40 -11.61 12.87 9.55
CA SER A 40 -11.68 13.31 10.94
C SER A 40 -11.17 14.75 11.17
N ALA A 41 -10.75 15.47 10.13
CA ALA A 41 -10.25 16.84 10.26
C ALA A 41 -11.40 17.88 10.24
N ALA A 42 -11.26 18.96 11.02
CA ALA A 42 -12.21 20.08 11.08
C ALA A 42 -12.38 20.84 9.74
N TYR A 43 -11.61 20.47 8.71
CA TYR A 43 -11.65 21.06 7.37
C TYR A 43 -11.87 19.93 6.36
N GLN A 44 -12.93 20.05 5.56
CA GLN A 44 -13.28 19.08 4.53
C GLN A 44 -12.22 19.14 3.41
N ARG A 45 -11.39 18.11 3.30
CA ARG A 45 -10.60 17.88 2.07
C ARG A 45 -11.53 17.25 1.04
N SER A 46 -12.14 18.06 0.18
CA SER A 46 -12.84 17.53 -0.99
C SER A 46 -11.80 17.06 -2.02
N SER A 47 -11.64 15.76 -2.16
CA SER A 47 -10.98 15.19 -3.34
C SER A 47 -11.92 15.39 -4.53
N VAL A 48 -11.59 16.35 -5.40
CA VAL A 48 -12.32 16.57 -6.65
C VAL A 48 -11.74 15.61 -7.68
N PHE A 49 -12.47 14.51 -7.92
CA PHE A 49 -12.11 13.41 -8.82
C PHE A 49 -12.52 13.72 -10.28
N GLY A 50 -12.32 14.96 -10.74
CA GLY A 50 -12.75 15.38 -12.08
C GLY A 50 -12.02 14.59 -13.17
N ASP A 51 -10.69 14.72 -13.21
CA ASP A 51 -9.79 13.84 -13.94
C ASP A 51 -9.05 12.99 -12.90
N ASP A 52 -9.39 11.71 -12.79
CA ASP A 52 -8.82 10.82 -11.77
C ASP A 52 -7.29 10.69 -11.92
N VAL A 53 -6.56 11.15 -10.91
CA VAL A 53 -5.11 10.97 -10.82
C VAL A 53 -4.83 9.56 -10.31
N VAL A 54 -4.41 8.67 -11.20
CA VAL A 54 -4.11 7.28 -10.88
C VAL A 54 -2.68 7.08 -10.41
N ILE A 55 -2.48 6.21 -9.41
CA ILE A 55 -1.15 5.78 -8.96
C ILE A 55 -0.69 4.63 -9.87
N VAL A 56 0.28 4.90 -10.75
CA VAL A 56 0.79 3.91 -11.72
C VAL A 56 1.76 2.92 -11.08
N ALA A 57 2.58 3.39 -10.13
CA ALA A 57 3.51 2.56 -9.38
C ALA A 57 3.70 3.11 -7.96
N ALA A 58 3.87 2.20 -6.99
CA ALA A 58 4.09 2.54 -5.59
C ALA A 58 5.13 1.60 -4.99
N TYR A 59 6.33 2.12 -4.73
CA TYR A 59 7.46 1.37 -4.18
C TYR A 59 7.86 1.89 -2.80
N ARG A 60 8.53 1.04 -2.02
CA ARG A 60 9.15 1.40 -0.74
C ARG A 60 10.36 0.52 -0.45
N THR A 61 11.26 1.01 0.39
CA THR A 61 12.31 0.18 0.98
C THR A 61 11.78 -0.67 2.13
N ALA A 62 12.59 -1.61 2.62
CA ALA A 62 12.30 -2.31 3.86
C ALA A 62 12.24 -1.32 5.05
N LEU A 63 11.43 -1.63 6.06
CA LEU A 63 11.39 -0.84 7.29
C LEU A 63 12.33 -1.46 8.32
N CYS A 64 13.34 -0.69 8.72
CA CYS A 64 14.33 -1.10 9.71
C CYS A 64 14.18 -0.27 10.99
N LYS A 65 14.47 -0.87 12.15
CA LYS A 65 14.46 -0.16 13.44
C LYS A 65 15.58 0.90 13.45
N SER A 66 15.27 2.11 13.87
CA SER A 66 16.29 3.16 14.00
C SER A 66 17.41 2.74 14.97
N LYS A 67 18.63 3.24 14.73
CA LYS A 67 19.86 3.01 15.52
C LYS A 67 20.39 1.56 15.59
N ARG A 68 19.56 0.54 15.38
CA ARG A 68 19.95 -0.88 15.53
C ARG A 68 19.60 -1.78 14.35
N GLY A 69 18.75 -1.33 13.44
CA GLY A 69 18.30 -2.09 12.28
C GLY A 69 19.31 -2.09 11.13
N GLY A 70 18.93 -2.73 10.03
CA GLY A 70 19.80 -2.92 8.86
C GLY A 70 20.25 -1.61 8.19
N PHE A 71 19.44 -0.55 8.25
CA PHE A 71 19.76 0.77 7.69
C PHE A 71 20.36 1.76 8.70
N LYS A 72 20.91 1.28 9.83
CA LYS A 72 21.43 2.18 10.88
C LYS A 72 22.63 3.02 10.39
N ASP A 73 23.40 2.50 9.43
CA ASP A 73 24.61 3.12 8.87
C ASP A 73 24.42 3.49 7.38
N THR A 74 23.17 3.53 6.90
CA THR A 74 22.85 3.85 5.49
C THR A 74 22.36 5.29 5.40
N TYR A 75 22.91 6.06 4.48
CA TYR A 75 22.47 7.45 4.29
C TYR A 75 21.10 7.53 3.59
N PRO A 76 20.33 8.61 3.80
CA PRO A 76 18.99 8.74 3.22
C PRO A 76 18.94 8.74 1.68
N ASP A 77 19.96 9.27 1.03
CA ASP A 77 20.14 9.28 -0.42
C ASP A 77 20.27 7.86 -0.98
N ASP A 78 21.03 6.99 -0.31
CA ASP A 78 21.13 5.56 -0.66
C ASP A 78 19.82 4.80 -0.45
N LEU A 79 18.97 5.24 0.48
CA LEU A 79 17.63 4.68 0.67
C LEU A 79 16.65 5.16 -0.41
N LEU A 80 16.81 6.39 -0.90
CA LEU A 80 15.91 7.01 -1.88
C LEU A 80 16.23 6.59 -3.32
N ALA A 81 17.51 6.53 -3.69
CA ALA A 81 17.97 6.18 -5.03
C ALA A 81 17.33 4.89 -5.61
N PRO A 82 17.22 3.76 -4.88
CA PRO A 82 16.62 2.54 -5.43
C PRO A 82 15.11 2.62 -5.64
N VAL A 83 14.42 3.61 -5.03
CA VAL A 83 12.97 3.81 -5.15
C VAL A 83 12.62 4.68 -6.36
N LEU A 84 13.52 5.56 -6.78
CA LEU A 84 13.32 6.50 -7.89
C LEU A 84 13.70 5.93 -9.28
N LYS A 85 13.74 4.60 -9.43
CA LYS A 85 14.06 3.95 -10.71
C LYS A 85 12.92 4.02 -11.71
#